data_AF-A0A2W2ARY6-F1
#
_entry.id   AF-A0A2W2ARY6-F1
#
_cell.length_a   1.000
_cell.length_b   1.000
_cell.length_c   1.000
_cell.angle_alpha   90.00
_cell.angle_beta   90.00
_cell.angle_gamma   90.00
#
_symmetry.space_group_name_H-M   'P 1'
#
loop_
_entity.id
_entity.type
_entity.pdbx_description
1 polymer ?
#
loop_
_entity_poly.entity_id
_entity_poly.type
_entity_poly.pdbx_seq_one_letter_code
_entity_poly.pdbx_strand_id
1 'polypeptide(L)'
;MDYIAILYDPLYASFGTDAVIRYLYSDAFDIRAIDCTSGIEVTEGSGIDVKTIRPAAVVRMPELRERGLSRDDLEDAALELNGKIWRVNATMPKPAPTGEADGELYLILIEDEA
;
A
#
# COMPACT_ATOMS: atom_id res chain seq x y z
N MET A 1 7.53 -16.79 18.95
CA MET A 1 6.23 -16.08 18.99
C MET A 1 6.29 -15.04 17.89
N ASP A 2 5.33 -15.05 16.99
CA ASP A 2 5.24 -14.02 15.95
C ASP A 2 4.48 -12.82 16.51
N TYR A 3 5.24 -11.85 17.03
CA TYR A 3 4.66 -10.63 17.60
C TYR A 3 4.07 -9.70 16.53
N ILE A 4 4.47 -9.87 15.26
CA ILE A 4 4.01 -9.05 14.15
C ILE A 4 2.61 -9.50 13.72
N ALA A 5 2.38 -10.81 13.58
CA ALA A 5 1.05 -11.37 13.33
C ALA A 5 0.05 -10.95 14.42
N ILE A 6 0.43 -11.07 15.70
CA ILE A 6 -0.44 -10.67 16.83
C ILE A 6 -0.84 -9.18 16.76
N LEU A 7 0.06 -8.31 16.29
CA LEU A 7 -0.19 -6.88 16.22
C LEU A 7 -1.05 -6.49 15.02
N TYR A 8 -0.79 -7.07 13.85
CA TYR A 8 -1.42 -6.66 12.59
C TYR A 8 -2.65 -7.48 12.21
N ASP A 9 -2.73 -8.75 12.58
CA ASP A 9 -3.86 -9.60 12.19
C ASP A 9 -5.22 -9.04 12.65
N PRO A 10 -5.38 -8.51 13.88
CA PRO A 10 -6.64 -7.91 14.30
C PRO A 10 -6.97 -6.62 13.52
N LEU A 11 -5.94 -5.85 13.15
CA LEU A 11 -6.09 -4.60 12.41
C LEU A 11 -6.58 -4.89 10.98
N TYR A 12 -5.93 -5.81 10.28
CA TYR A 12 -6.31 -6.21 8.93
C TYR A 12 -7.60 -7.04 8.91
N ALA A 13 -7.94 -7.76 9.99
CA ALA A 13 -9.25 -8.39 10.11
C ALA A 13 -10.41 -7.38 10.25
N SER A 14 -10.14 -6.19 10.81
CA SER A 14 -11.17 -5.18 11.07
C SER A 14 -11.26 -4.10 9.99
N PHE A 15 -10.12 -3.68 9.45
CA PHE A 15 -9.99 -2.57 8.49
C PHE A 15 -9.39 -2.99 7.15
N GLY A 16 -8.97 -4.25 7.02
CA GLY A 16 -8.47 -4.77 5.74
C GLY A 16 -9.62 -5.03 4.79
N THR A 17 -9.47 -4.51 3.59
CA THR A 17 -10.32 -4.73 2.43
C THR A 17 -9.57 -5.62 1.44
N ASP A 18 -10.29 -6.51 0.78
CA ASP A 18 -9.73 -7.32 -0.30
C ASP A 18 -9.41 -6.41 -1.50
N ALA A 19 -8.20 -6.51 -2.00
CA ALA A 19 -7.70 -5.73 -3.12
C ALA A 19 -6.93 -6.64 -4.06
N VAL A 20 -6.88 -6.25 -5.35
CA VAL A 20 -6.16 -7.02 -6.36
C VAL A 20 -5.07 -6.14 -6.93
N ILE A 21 -3.81 -6.55 -6.75
CA ILE A 21 -2.68 -5.86 -7.37
C ILE A 21 -2.26 -6.59 -8.65
N ARG A 22 -2.08 -5.84 -9.72
CA ARG A 22 -1.63 -6.33 -11.02
C ARG A 22 -0.41 -5.52 -11.44
N TYR A 23 0.73 -6.19 -11.49
CA TYR A 23 1.94 -5.62 -12.07
C TYR A 23 1.93 -5.78 -13.60
N LEU A 24 2.55 -4.84 -14.31
CA LEU A 24 2.51 -4.71 -15.78
C LEU A 24 2.83 -6.01 -16.54
N TYR A 25 3.64 -6.90 -15.94
CA TYR A 25 4.08 -8.17 -16.53
C TYR A 25 3.76 -9.41 -15.70
N SER A 26 2.98 -9.29 -14.63
CA SER A 26 2.69 -10.40 -13.72
C SER A 26 1.20 -10.71 -13.64
N ASP A 27 0.91 -11.86 -13.05
CA ASP A 27 -0.45 -12.26 -12.71
C ASP A 27 -1.07 -11.28 -11.70
N ALA A 28 -2.40 -11.31 -11.61
CA ALA A 28 -3.12 -10.59 -10.58
C ALA A 28 -2.96 -11.31 -9.24
N PHE A 29 -2.61 -10.56 -8.19
CA PHE A 29 -2.44 -11.09 -6.84
C PHE A 29 -3.51 -10.53 -5.91
N ASP A 30 -4.25 -11.42 -5.26
CA ASP A 30 -5.14 -11.06 -4.16
C ASP A 30 -4.31 -10.68 -2.93
N ILE A 31 -4.49 -9.45 -2.48
CA ILE A 31 -3.83 -8.87 -1.32
C ILE A 31 -4.88 -8.25 -0.38
N ARG A 32 -4.50 -8.05 0.88
CA ARG A 32 -5.33 -7.32 1.83
C ARG A 32 -4.75 -5.94 2.07
N ALA A 33 -5.51 -4.92 1.70
CA ALA A 33 -5.12 -3.53 1.84
C ALA A 33 -6.07 -2.81 2.79
N ILE A 34 -5.55 -1.92 3.63
CA ILE A 34 -6.37 -0.97 4.37
C ILE A 34 -6.67 0.19 3.42
N ASP A 35 -7.95 0.41 3.17
CA ASP A 35 -8.41 1.51 2.36
C ASP A 35 -8.18 2.85 3.07
N CYS A 36 -7.34 3.69 2.47
CA CYS A 36 -7.10 5.08 2.88
C CYS A 36 -7.34 6.03 1.70
N THR A 37 -8.25 5.67 0.78
CA THR A 37 -8.61 6.50 -0.39
C THR A 37 -9.29 7.81 -0.01
N SER A 38 -9.79 7.94 1.23
CA SER A 38 -10.18 9.22 1.85
C SER A 38 -9.03 10.24 1.92
N GLY A 39 -7.81 9.73 1.81
CA GLY A 39 -6.59 10.49 1.65
C GLY A 39 -5.71 10.48 2.88
N ILE A 40 -4.40 10.36 2.65
CA ILE A 40 -3.38 10.49 3.69
C ILE A 40 -2.61 11.79 3.52
N GLU A 41 -2.16 12.38 4.62
CA GLU A 41 -1.21 13.48 4.58
C GLU A 41 0.13 12.98 4.03
N VAL A 42 0.46 13.42 2.83
CA VAL A 42 1.78 13.22 2.23
C VAL A 42 2.54 14.54 2.31
N THR A 43 3.72 14.51 2.92
CA THR A 43 4.66 15.63 2.89
C THR A 43 5.55 15.50 1.66
N GLU A 44 5.36 16.40 0.69
CA GLU A 44 6.25 16.54 -0.47
C GLU A 44 7.08 17.83 -0.33
N GLY A 45 8.41 17.71 -0.37
CA GLY A 45 9.34 18.84 -0.58
C GLY A 45 10.49 18.98 0.43
N SER A 46 11.71 19.14 -0.07
CA SER A 46 12.93 19.39 0.72
C SER A 46 13.12 20.86 1.15
N GLY A 47 12.06 21.66 1.29
CA GLY A 47 12.23 23.08 1.67
C GLY A 47 10.97 23.88 2.01
N ILE A 48 9.81 23.50 1.47
CA ILE A 48 8.50 24.05 1.86
C ILE A 48 7.58 22.84 2.02
N ASP A 49 7.12 22.58 3.24
CA ASP A 49 6.31 21.40 3.59
C ASP A 49 4.91 21.57 3.01
N VAL A 50 4.70 21.08 1.79
CA VAL A 50 3.37 21.06 1.17
C VAL A 50 2.71 19.75 1.53
N LYS A 51 1.86 19.82 2.55
CA LYS A 51 0.98 18.71 2.96
C LYS A 51 -0.14 18.56 1.94
N THR A 52 -0.10 17.48 1.18
CA THR A 52 -1.14 17.15 0.19
C THR A 52 -1.90 15.92 0.67
N ILE A 53 -3.23 15.97 0.57
CA ILE A 53 -4.09 14.81 0.81
C ILE A 53 -4.19 14.04 -0.50
N ARG A 54 -3.60 12.84 -0.55
CA ARG A 54 -3.66 11.95 -1.73
C ARG A 54 -4.32 10.63 -1.37
N PRO A 55 -5.14 10.04 -2.27
CA PRO A 55 -5.71 8.72 -2.02
C PRO A 55 -4.57 7.71 -1.87
N ALA A 56 -4.68 6.83 -0.87
CA ALA A 56 -3.65 5.83 -0.61
C ALA A 56 -4.27 4.50 -0.18
N ALA A 57 -3.46 3.45 -0.27
CA ALA A 57 -3.76 2.17 0.33
C ALA A 57 -2.59 1.75 1.24
N VAL A 58 -2.88 1.09 2.36
CA VAL A 58 -1.84 0.55 3.24
C VAL A 58 -1.78 -0.96 3.04
N VAL A 59 -0.59 -1.48 2.77
CA VAL A 59 -0.35 -2.91 2.55
C VAL A 59 0.82 -3.40 3.38
N ARG A 60 0.92 -4.71 3.61
CA ARG A 60 2.03 -5.30 4.34
C ARG A 60 3.11 -5.79 3.38
N MET A 61 4.35 -5.35 3.60
CA MET A 61 5.48 -5.79 2.78
C MET A 61 5.74 -7.31 2.84
N PRO A 62 5.59 -8.00 4.00
CA PRO A 62 5.71 -9.46 4.06
C PRO A 62 4.72 -10.19 3.14
N GLU A 63 3.46 -9.76 3.13
CA GLU A 63 2.41 -10.38 2.30
C GLU A 63 2.75 -10.24 0.81
N LEU A 64 3.23 -9.07 0.39
CA LEU A 64 3.70 -8.84 -0.98
C LEU A 64 4.91 -9.71 -1.33
N ARG A 65 5.88 -9.83 -0.42
CA ARG A 65 7.07 -10.67 -0.62
C ARG A 65 6.74 -12.15 -0.73
N GLU A 66 5.75 -12.64 0.03
CA GLU A 66 5.25 -14.02 -0.08
C GLU A 66 4.63 -14.30 -1.44
N ARG A 67 4.07 -13.27 -2.10
CA ARG A 67 3.58 -13.34 -3.48
C ARG A 67 4.66 -13.10 -4.54
N GLY A 68 5.91 -12.85 -4.11
CA GLY A 68 7.04 -12.58 -5.00
C GLY A 68 7.11 -11.15 -5.51
N LEU A 69 6.36 -10.22 -4.94
CA LEU A 69 6.40 -8.79 -5.29
C LEU A 69 7.46 -8.07 -4.43
N SER A 70 8.31 -7.29 -5.09
CA SER A 70 9.23 -6.36 -4.43
C SER A 70 8.69 -4.93 -4.49
N ARG A 71 9.32 -4.00 -3.77
CA ARG A 71 8.86 -2.59 -3.72
C ARG A 71 8.94 -1.93 -5.10
N ASP A 72 9.95 -2.28 -5.87
CA ASP A 72 10.17 -1.77 -7.23
C ASP A 72 9.08 -2.28 -8.20
N ASP A 73 8.49 -3.45 -7.95
CA ASP A 73 7.38 -3.99 -8.75
C ASP A 73 6.03 -3.30 -8.43
N LEU A 74 5.97 -2.46 -7.41
CA LEU A 74 4.74 -1.75 -7.03
C LEU A 74 4.64 -0.39 -7.73
N GLU A 75 5.75 0.16 -8.22
CA GLU A 75 5.71 1.40 -9.00
C GLU A 75 5.01 1.13 -10.34
N ASP A 76 4.03 1.97 -10.68
CA ASP A 76 3.15 1.81 -11.85
C ASP A 76 2.26 0.55 -11.85
N ALA A 77 2.16 -0.17 -10.72
CA ALA A 77 1.22 -1.28 -10.61
C ALA A 77 -0.24 -0.78 -10.59
N ALA A 78 -1.14 -1.58 -11.18
CA ALA A 78 -2.57 -1.35 -11.07
C ALA A 78 -3.09 -2.01 -9.78
N LEU A 79 -3.81 -1.26 -8.97
CA LEU A 79 -4.46 -1.71 -7.75
C LEU A 79 -5.98 -1.57 -7.89
N GLU A 80 -6.68 -2.69 -7.91
CA GLU A 80 -8.13 -2.70 -7.79
C GLU A 80 -8.52 -2.66 -6.31
N LEU A 81 -9.15 -1.57 -5.89
CA LEU A 81 -9.60 -1.34 -4.52
C LEU A 81 -10.94 -0.60 -4.54
N ASN A 82 -11.89 -1.06 -3.73
CA ASN A 82 -13.27 -0.55 -3.69
C ASN A 82 -14.00 -0.58 -5.04
N GLY A 83 -13.69 -1.57 -5.89
CA GLY A 83 -14.27 -1.70 -7.23
C GLY A 83 -13.82 -0.61 -8.23
N LYS A 84 -12.76 0.14 -7.89
CA LYS A 84 -12.07 1.06 -8.80
C LYS A 84 -10.64 0.57 -9.05
N ILE A 85 -10.14 0.79 -10.26
CA ILE A 85 -8.73 0.57 -10.60
C ILE A 85 -7.98 1.87 -10.35
N TRP A 86 -6.93 1.76 -9.56
CA TRP A 86 -6.00 2.83 -9.22
C TRP A 86 -4.64 2.49 -9.78
N ARG A 87 -3.86 3.51 -10.16
CA ARG A 87 -2.45 3.31 -10.47
C ARG A 87 -1.60 3.73 -9.28
N VAL A 88 -0.62 2.91 -8.93
CA VAL A 88 0.34 3.22 -7.86
C VAL A 88 1.38 4.19 -8.42
N ASN A 89 1.33 5.44 -7.95
CA ASN A 89 2.26 6.49 -8.36
C ASN A 89 3.56 6.47 -7.56
N ALA A 90 3.49 6.10 -6.28
CA ALA A 90 4.66 6.05 -5.41
C ALA A 90 4.42 5.11 -4.23
N THR A 91 5.51 4.60 -3.65
CA THR A 91 5.45 3.83 -2.41
C THR A 91 6.27 4.50 -1.31
N MET A 92 5.69 4.58 -0.10
CA MET A 92 6.38 5.14 1.06
C MET A 92 6.31 4.18 2.25
N PRO A 93 7.42 3.93 2.96
CA PRO A 93 7.38 3.14 4.19
C PRO A 93 6.54 3.86 5.24
N LYS A 94 5.57 3.16 5.85
CA LYS A 94 4.86 3.66 7.01
C LYS A 94 5.79 3.50 8.22
N PRO A 95 6.18 4.58 8.91
CA PRO A 95 7.09 4.48 10.04
C PRO A 95 6.45 3.59 11.12
N ALA A 96 7.05 2.43 11.35
CA ALA A 96 6.63 1.47 12.36
C ALA A 96 7.78 1.27 13.36
N PRO A 97 7.49 1.09 14.65
CA PRO A 97 8.52 0.86 15.68
C PRO A 97 9.34 -0.43 15.43
N THR A 98 8.86 -1.31 14.55
CA THR A 98 9.46 -2.59 14.18
C THR A 98 10.44 -2.51 12.99
N GLY A 99 10.63 -1.33 12.38
CA GLY A 99 11.55 -1.13 11.25
C GLY A 99 10.91 -1.30 9.86
N GLU A 100 11.58 -0.79 8.82
CA GLU A 100 11.06 -0.68 7.44
C GLU A 100 10.89 -2.03 6.73
N ALA A 101 11.62 -3.08 7.13
CA ALA A 101 11.67 -4.35 6.40
C ALA A 101 10.44 -5.25 6.61
N ASP A 102 9.77 -5.11 7.75
CA ASP A 102 8.60 -5.90 8.17
C ASP A 102 7.35 -5.02 8.40
N GLY A 103 7.46 -3.75 7.99
CA GLY A 103 6.44 -2.73 8.21
C GLY A 103 5.32 -2.72 7.18
N GLU A 104 4.44 -1.75 7.38
CA GLU A 104 3.41 -1.39 6.42
C GLU A 104 3.96 -0.41 5.39
N LEU A 105 3.38 -0.42 4.19
CA LEU A 105 3.75 0.44 3.08
C LEU A 105 2.52 1.25 2.66
N TYR A 106 2.68 2.55 2.53
CA TYR A 106 1.72 3.40 1.86
C TYR A 106 1.92 3.31 0.35
N LEU A 107 0.89 2.88 -0.36
CA LEU A 107 0.77 3.00 -1.82
C LEU A 107 0.04 4.31 -2.10
N ILE A 108 0.73 5.27 -2.71
CA ILE A 108 0.11 6.52 -3.17
C ILE A 108 -0.57 6.24 -4.49
N LEU A 109 -1.87 6.48 -4.53
CA LEU A 109 -2.71 6.17 -5.66
C LEU A 109 -2.97 7.42 -6.49
N ILE A 110 -3.13 7.21 -7.79
CA ILE A 110 -3.69 8.16 -8.74
C ILE A 110 -4.82 7.47 -9.50
N GLU A 111 -5.82 8.24 -9.91
CA GLU A 111 -6.85 7.72 -10.81
C GLU A 111 -6.20 7.40 -12.16
N ASP A 112 -6.43 6.19 -12.67
CA ASP A 112 -6.00 5.81 -14.00
C ASP A 112 -7.05 6.36 -14.99
N GLU A 113 -6.78 7.53 -15.58
CA GLU A 113 -7.56 8.04 -16.70
C GLU A 113 -7.24 7.19 -17.94
N ALA A 114 -8.19 6.36 -18.35
CA ALA A 114 -8.13 5.59 -19.60
C ALA A 114 -8.20 6.46 -20.85
#